data_AF-A0A2V6F3T5-F1
#
_entry.id   AF-A0A2V6F3T5-F1
#
_cell.length_a   1.000
_cell.length_b   1.000
_cell.length_c   1.000
_cell.angle_alpha   90.00
_cell.angle_beta   90.00
_cell.angle_gamma   90.00
#
_symmetry.space_group_name_H-M   'P 1'
#
loop_
_entity.id
_entity.type
_entity.pdbx_description
1 polymer ?
#
loop_
_entity_poly.entity_id
_entity_poly.type
_entity_poly.pdbx_seq_one_letter_code
_entity_poly.pdbx_strand_id
1 'polypeptide(L)'
;MREDLISRDPALQLIQHYGQKLFAQLWSTRRVRFAFEQTNELPDFTDNVPADEDIEHWMLATLRFVQVQDLADKANYDPAWIPAYTRDGFERIQRLRLTVAEAQFASQFNGTRSIAQIARNLRLDLKFARLTLFRFVELEIVECWPPGGSEKAARGSVFKRLGRSIGIGE
;
A
#
# COMPACT_ATOMS: atom_id res chain seq x y z
N MET A 1 -7.43 22.50 40.78
CA MET A 1 -6.60 21.79 39.79
C MET A 1 -7.56 21.02 38.89
N ARG A 2 -7.36 20.98 37.57
CA ARG A 2 -8.13 20.08 36.70
C ARG A 2 -7.46 18.72 36.75
N GLU A 3 -7.91 17.87 37.67
CA GLU A 3 -7.31 16.56 38.00
C GLU A 3 -7.53 15.49 36.91
N ASP A 4 -8.28 15.81 35.84
CA ASP A 4 -8.62 14.88 34.75
C ASP A 4 -7.88 15.15 33.42
N LEU A 5 -6.83 15.97 33.41
CA LEU A 5 -6.08 16.28 32.19
C LEU A 5 -4.92 15.29 32.00
N ILE A 6 -4.93 14.55 30.90
CA ILE A 6 -3.79 13.74 30.47
C ILE A 6 -2.58 14.64 30.21
N SER A 7 -1.38 14.14 30.51
CA SER A 7 -0.13 14.83 30.21
C SER A 7 0.07 15.00 28.70
N ARG A 8 0.86 16.01 28.30
CA ARG A 8 1.06 16.39 26.89
C ARG A 8 1.56 15.23 26.03
N ASP A 9 2.58 14.49 26.46
CA ASP A 9 3.18 13.44 25.63
C ASP A 9 2.22 12.26 25.39
N PRO A 10 1.50 11.74 26.41
CA PRO A 10 0.40 10.79 26.19
C PRO A 10 -0.69 11.33 25.25
N ALA A 11 -1.05 12.61 25.37
CA ALA A 11 -2.05 13.22 24.50
C ALA A 11 -1.58 13.20 23.03
N LEU A 12 -0.33 13.57 22.77
CA LEU A 12 0.25 13.56 21.42
C LEU A 12 0.30 12.15 20.83
N GLN A 13 0.70 11.15 21.63
CA GLN A 13 0.70 9.75 21.19
C GLN A 13 -0.70 9.26 20.82
N LEU A 14 -1.72 9.61 21.61
CA LEU A 14 -3.11 9.24 21.33
C LEU A 14 -3.62 9.95 20.07
N ILE A 15 -3.34 11.25 19.91
CA ILE A 15 -3.71 12.01 18.72
C ILE A 15 -3.06 11.40 17.47
N GLN A 16 -1.77 11.08 17.52
CA GLN A 16 -1.06 10.46 16.40
C GLN A 16 -1.66 9.09 16.06
N HIS A 17 -1.85 8.23 17.07
CA HIS A 17 -2.40 6.88 16.86
C HIS A 17 -3.83 6.91 16.30
N TYR A 18 -4.73 7.67 16.93
CA TYR A 18 -6.12 7.74 16.50
C TYR A 18 -6.29 8.53 15.21
N GLY A 19 -5.45 9.53 14.95
CA GLY A 19 -5.39 10.24 13.68
C GLY A 19 -5.00 9.32 12.53
N GLN A 20 -3.94 8.52 12.70
CA GLN A 20 -3.54 7.50 11.73
C GLN A 20 -4.62 6.44 11.53
N LYS A 21 -5.27 5.99 12.61
CA LYS A 21 -6.37 5.02 12.54
C LYS A 21 -7.58 5.57 11.79
N LEU A 22 -7.93 6.84 12.01
CA LEU A 22 -9.01 7.50 11.29
C LEU A 22 -8.66 7.65 9.80
N PHE A 23 -7.45 8.12 9.50
CA PHE A 23 -6.95 8.21 8.13
C PHE A 23 -6.99 6.85 7.42
N ALA A 24 -6.68 5.76 8.13
CA ALA A 24 -6.65 4.43 7.54
C ALA A 24 -7.99 3.95 6.99
N GLN A 25 -9.12 4.51 7.47
CA GLN A 25 -10.45 4.22 6.91
C GLN A 25 -10.58 4.69 5.45
N LEU A 26 -9.80 5.70 5.06
CA LEU A 26 -9.78 6.19 3.68
C LEU A 26 -9.07 5.20 2.74
N TRP A 27 -8.08 4.44 3.23
CA TRP A 27 -7.44 3.38 2.46
C TRP A 27 -8.42 2.29 2.01
N SER A 28 -9.40 1.91 2.83
CA SER A 28 -10.39 0.90 2.44
C SER A 28 -11.56 1.47 1.62
N THR A 29 -11.65 2.80 1.49
CA THR A 29 -12.74 3.45 0.77
C THR A 29 -12.58 3.30 -0.75
N ARG A 30 -13.68 2.99 -1.45
CA ARG A 30 -13.70 2.86 -2.92
C ARG A 30 -13.42 4.20 -3.58
N ARG A 31 -12.66 4.18 -4.69
CA ARG A 31 -12.38 5.34 -5.58
C ARG A 31 -11.64 6.50 -4.92
N VAL A 32 -11.02 6.28 -3.76
CA VAL A 32 -10.07 7.23 -3.17
C VAL A 32 -8.68 6.89 -3.70
N ARG A 33 -7.95 7.91 -4.14
CA ARG A 33 -6.52 7.85 -4.45
C ARG A 33 -5.83 8.94 -3.66
N PHE A 34 -4.62 8.65 -3.22
CA PHE A 34 -3.80 9.61 -2.50
C PHE A 34 -2.68 10.11 -3.41
N ALA A 35 -2.40 11.39 -3.31
CA ALA A 35 -1.17 12.00 -3.77
C ALA A 35 -0.60 12.75 -2.58
N PHE A 36 0.70 12.58 -2.34
CA PHE A 36 1.42 13.28 -1.29
C PHE A 36 2.28 14.34 -1.95
N GLU A 37 2.18 15.57 -1.46
CA GLU A 37 2.97 16.71 -1.91
C GLU A 37 3.89 17.14 -0.78
N GLN A 38 5.15 17.39 -1.11
CA GLN A 38 6.10 17.97 -0.18
C GLN A 38 5.92 19.49 -0.18
N THR A 39 5.51 20.04 0.95
CA THR A 39 5.31 21.48 1.12
C THR A 39 6.39 22.06 2.04
N ASN A 40 6.93 23.23 1.68
CA ASN A 40 7.95 23.91 2.49
C ASN A 40 7.34 24.72 3.65
N GLU A 41 6.06 25.06 3.54
CA GLU A 41 5.32 25.85 4.53
C GLU A 41 4.17 24.98 5.07
N LEU A 42 4.19 24.73 6.38
CA LEU A 42 3.11 24.05 7.09
C LEU A 42 2.39 25.06 8.00
N PRO A 43 1.09 24.86 8.29
CA PRO A 43 0.38 25.74 9.22
C PRO A 43 1.00 25.74 10.63
N ASP A 44 0.96 26.87 11.33
CA ASP A 44 1.56 27.07 12.68
C ASP A 44 1.14 26.02 13.71
N PHE A 45 -0.06 25.43 13.58
CA PHE A 45 -0.52 24.39 14.51
C PHE A 45 0.30 23.08 14.40
N THR A 46 1.12 22.93 13.35
CA THR A 46 1.97 21.76 13.10
C THR A 46 3.35 21.86 13.75
N ASP A 47 3.77 23.03 14.25
CA ASP A 47 5.11 23.27 14.81
C ASP A 47 5.50 22.31 15.94
N ASN A 48 4.49 21.77 16.62
CA ASN A 48 4.64 20.88 17.77
C ASN A 48 4.39 19.41 17.44
N VAL A 49 4.09 19.09 16.17
CA VAL A 49 3.83 17.74 15.69
C VAL A 49 5.10 17.23 15.02
N PRO A 50 5.71 16.14 15.52
CA PRO A 50 6.88 15.57 14.88
C PRO A 50 6.51 15.10 13.47
N ALA A 51 7.31 15.49 12.48
CA ALA A 51 7.18 14.99 11.13
C ALA A 51 7.67 13.54 11.04
N ASP A 52 6.99 12.72 10.23
CA ASP A 52 7.52 11.42 9.84
C ASP A 52 8.59 11.63 8.75
N GLU A 53 9.77 11.04 8.95
CA GLU A 53 10.93 11.22 8.06
C GLU A 53 10.78 10.46 6.73
N ASP A 54 9.91 9.45 6.69
CA ASP A 54 9.73 8.59 5.53
C ASP A 54 8.24 8.32 5.27
N ILE A 55 7.75 8.90 4.19
CA ILE A 55 6.34 8.82 3.80
C ILE A 55 5.93 7.39 3.41
N GLU A 56 6.82 6.60 2.81
CA GLU A 56 6.49 5.22 2.41
C GLU A 56 6.32 4.34 3.65
N HIS A 57 7.15 4.56 4.67
CA HIS A 57 7.01 3.92 5.97
C HIS A 57 5.74 4.35 6.69
N TRP A 58 5.43 5.64 6.67
CA TRP A 58 4.19 6.16 7.24
C TRP A 58 2.96 5.59 6.53
N MET A 59 2.96 5.50 5.21
CA MET A 59 1.88 4.88 4.43
C MET A 59 1.71 3.40 4.82
N LEU A 60 2.79 2.63 4.90
CA LEU A 60 2.70 1.24 5.35
C LEU A 60 2.18 1.12 6.79
N ALA A 61 2.62 2.01 7.69
CA ALA A 61 2.15 2.05 9.07
C ALA A 61 0.65 2.37 9.14
N THR A 62 0.16 3.34 8.35
CA THR A 62 -1.28 3.65 8.30
C THR A 62 -2.10 2.51 7.69
N LEU A 63 -1.60 1.87 6.63
CA LEU A 63 -2.21 0.69 6.00
C LEU A 63 -2.30 -0.52 6.94
N ARG A 64 -1.45 -0.61 7.97
CA ARG A 64 -1.52 -1.67 9.00
C ARG A 64 -2.71 -1.50 9.95
N PHE A 65 -3.30 -0.32 10.06
CA PHE A 65 -4.55 -0.13 10.81
C PHE A 65 -5.77 -0.71 10.08
N VAL A 66 -5.70 -0.91 8.77
CA VAL A 66 -6.75 -1.59 8.01
C VAL A 66 -6.79 -3.05 8.44
N GLN A 67 -7.97 -3.50 8.84
CA GLN A 67 -8.24 -4.87 9.28
C GLN A 67 -9.07 -5.63 8.23
N VAL A 68 -9.24 -6.92 8.45
CA VAL A 68 -9.94 -7.81 7.52
C VAL A 68 -11.39 -7.36 7.27
N GLN A 69 -12.07 -6.88 8.30
CA GLN A 69 -13.44 -6.38 8.22
C GLN A 69 -13.56 -5.09 7.39
N ASP A 70 -12.49 -4.30 7.30
CA ASP A 70 -12.49 -3.03 6.59
C ASP A 70 -12.33 -3.23 5.07
N LEU A 71 -11.79 -4.37 4.65
CA LEU A 71 -11.45 -4.65 3.25
C LEU A 71 -12.65 -4.81 2.32
N ALA A 72 -13.82 -5.13 2.86
CA ALA A 72 -15.10 -5.33 2.18
C ALA A 72 -14.94 -5.76 0.70
N ASP A 73 -15.51 -4.99 -0.23
CA ASP A 73 -15.40 -5.25 -1.67
C ASP A 73 -14.12 -4.69 -2.32
N LYS A 74 -13.34 -3.85 -1.64
CA LYS A 74 -12.17 -3.16 -2.24
C LYS A 74 -11.02 -4.14 -2.48
N ALA A 75 -10.89 -5.17 -1.65
CA ALA A 75 -9.85 -6.18 -1.76
C ALA A 75 -10.42 -7.59 -2.00
N ASN A 76 -11.48 -7.69 -2.82
CA ASN A 76 -12.03 -8.97 -3.25
C ASN A 76 -11.14 -9.63 -4.33
N TYR A 77 -9.85 -9.82 -4.02
CA TYR A 77 -8.93 -10.53 -4.89
C TYR A 77 -9.34 -12.00 -4.98
N ASP A 78 -9.58 -12.46 -6.21
CA ASP A 78 -9.83 -13.88 -6.46
C ASP A 78 -8.59 -14.69 -6.03
N PRO A 79 -8.74 -15.75 -5.21
CA PRO A 79 -7.61 -16.54 -4.73
C PRO A 79 -6.75 -17.15 -5.86
N ALA A 80 -7.30 -17.28 -7.07
CA ALA A 80 -6.59 -17.78 -8.24
C ALA A 80 -5.73 -16.71 -8.94
N TRP A 81 -5.89 -15.42 -8.61
CA TRP A 81 -5.06 -14.35 -9.17
C TRP A 81 -3.60 -14.47 -8.75
N ILE A 82 -2.72 -13.97 -9.60
CA ILE A 82 -1.27 -14.07 -9.48
C ILE A 82 -0.72 -12.68 -9.15
N PRO A 83 -0.20 -12.46 -7.93
CA PRO A 83 0.54 -11.25 -7.60
C PRO A 83 1.93 -11.25 -8.24
N ALA A 84 2.33 -10.10 -8.76
CA ALA A 84 3.66 -9.83 -9.30
C ALA A 84 4.16 -8.46 -8.87
N TYR A 85 5.47 -8.33 -8.68
CA TYR A 85 6.07 -7.02 -8.44
C TYR A 85 5.89 -6.12 -9.66
N THR A 86 5.51 -4.86 -9.41
CA THR A 86 5.70 -3.80 -10.40
C THR A 86 7.20 -3.54 -10.55
N ARG A 87 7.61 -2.86 -11.63
CA ARG A 87 9.03 -2.49 -11.85
C ARG A 87 9.60 -1.73 -10.65
N ASP A 88 8.88 -0.71 -10.20
CA ASP A 88 9.34 0.18 -9.13
C ASP A 88 9.04 -0.43 -7.74
N GLY A 89 8.05 -1.32 -7.67
CA GLY A 89 7.64 -2.02 -6.47
C GLY A 89 8.71 -2.94 -5.87
N PHE A 90 9.50 -3.61 -6.72
CA PHE A 90 10.59 -4.46 -6.23
C PHE A 90 11.67 -3.66 -5.49
N GLU A 91 11.99 -2.44 -5.95
CA GLU A 91 12.93 -1.56 -5.25
C GLU A 91 12.30 -0.98 -3.98
N ARG A 92 11.04 -0.54 -4.07
CA ARG A 92 10.30 0.04 -2.94
C ARG A 92 10.21 -0.94 -1.77
N ILE A 93 9.89 -2.21 -2.02
CA ILE A 93 9.72 -3.19 -0.94
C ILE A 93 11.01 -3.46 -0.16
N GLN A 94 12.18 -3.27 -0.78
CA GLN A 94 13.49 -3.44 -0.13
C GLN A 94 13.82 -2.31 0.85
N ARG A 95 13.21 -1.12 0.67
CA ARG A 95 13.44 0.06 1.50
C ARG A 95 12.50 0.11 2.71
N LEU A 96 11.37 -0.62 2.65
CA LEU A 96 10.36 -0.63 3.71
C LEU A 96 10.76 -1.49 4.92
N ARG A 97 10.45 -1.01 6.12
CA ARG A 97 10.50 -1.79 7.37
C ARG A 97 9.32 -2.75 7.44
N LEU A 98 9.49 -3.90 6.79
CA LEU A 98 8.53 -5.01 6.84
C LEU A 98 8.59 -5.75 8.17
N THR A 99 7.44 -6.24 8.62
CA THR A 99 7.38 -7.31 9.62
C THR A 99 7.87 -8.63 9.00
N VAL A 100 8.23 -9.59 9.84
CA VAL A 100 8.64 -10.93 9.39
C VAL A 100 7.58 -11.57 8.49
N ALA A 101 6.29 -11.46 8.85
CA ALA A 101 5.19 -12.02 8.08
C ALA A 101 5.03 -11.35 6.71
N GLU A 102 5.17 -10.02 6.64
CA GLU A 102 5.11 -9.27 5.38
C GLU A 102 6.29 -9.63 4.46
N ALA A 103 7.51 -9.72 5.01
CA ALA A 103 8.70 -10.12 4.25
C ALA A 103 8.58 -11.57 3.72
N GLN A 104 8.07 -12.49 4.53
CA GLN A 104 7.80 -13.86 4.10
C GLN A 104 6.76 -13.91 2.98
N PHE A 105 5.66 -13.16 3.11
CA PHE A 105 4.63 -13.08 2.07
C PHE A 105 5.20 -12.53 0.76
N ALA A 106 5.93 -11.42 0.83
CA ALA A 106 6.61 -10.77 -0.29
C ALA A 106 7.61 -11.70 -1.00
N SER A 107 8.32 -12.55 -0.26
CA SER A 107 9.30 -13.50 -0.81
C SER A 107 8.67 -14.58 -1.72
N GLN A 108 7.36 -14.79 -1.64
CA GLN A 108 6.69 -15.83 -2.41
C GLN A 108 6.32 -15.38 -3.83
N PHE A 109 6.33 -14.08 -4.11
CA PHE A 109 5.96 -13.53 -5.42
C PHE A 109 7.00 -13.89 -6.47
N ASN A 110 6.54 -14.54 -7.53
CA ASN A 110 7.38 -15.00 -8.64
C ASN A 110 6.66 -14.89 -10.00
N GLY A 111 5.55 -14.15 -10.06
CA GLY A 111 4.76 -13.96 -11.28
C GLY A 111 4.01 -15.20 -11.79
N THR A 112 3.98 -16.30 -11.04
CA THR A 112 3.29 -17.55 -11.43
C THR A 112 2.41 -18.15 -10.34
N ARG A 113 2.76 -17.95 -9.06
CA ARG A 113 1.98 -18.45 -7.93
C ARG A 113 0.75 -17.60 -7.67
N SER A 114 -0.38 -18.25 -7.51
CA SER A 114 -1.63 -17.62 -7.08
C SER A 114 -1.62 -17.26 -5.59
N ILE A 115 -2.51 -16.35 -5.18
CA ILE A 115 -2.71 -15.98 -3.77
C ILE A 115 -2.99 -17.20 -2.90
N ALA A 116 -3.84 -18.13 -3.37
CA ALA A 116 -4.16 -19.37 -2.66
C ALA A 116 -2.93 -20.28 -2.46
N GLN A 117 -2.06 -20.38 -3.48
CA GLN A 117 -0.82 -21.16 -3.37
C GLN A 117 0.15 -20.52 -2.38
N ILE A 118 0.29 -19.19 -2.41
CA ILE A 118 1.14 -18.45 -1.46
C ILE A 118 0.65 -18.64 -0.02
N ALA A 119 -0.65 -18.46 0.21
CA ALA A 119 -1.26 -18.65 1.53
C ALA A 119 -1.02 -20.09 2.04
N ARG A 120 -1.18 -21.10 1.17
CA ARG A 120 -0.91 -22.50 1.51
C ARG A 120 0.56 -22.74 1.88
N ASN A 121 1.50 -22.22 1.08
CA ASN A 121 2.94 -22.39 1.32
C ASN A 121 3.37 -21.84 2.67
N LEU A 122 2.82 -20.68 3.05
CA LEU A 122 3.14 -20.00 4.30
C LEU A 122 2.22 -20.40 5.46
N ARG A 123 1.26 -21.30 5.24
CA ARG A 123 0.24 -21.72 6.22
C ARG A 123 -0.53 -20.52 6.81
N LEU A 124 -0.85 -19.53 5.97
CA LEU A 124 -1.61 -18.33 6.34
C LEU A 124 -3.10 -18.50 6.05
N ASP A 125 -3.94 -17.84 6.85
CA ASP A 125 -5.35 -17.65 6.51
C ASP A 125 -5.46 -16.79 5.23
N LEU A 126 -6.35 -17.17 4.33
CA LEU A 126 -6.58 -16.47 3.06
C LEU A 126 -7.00 -15.00 3.27
N LYS A 127 -7.75 -14.69 4.34
CA LYS A 127 -8.11 -13.32 4.73
C LYS A 127 -6.86 -12.50 5.07
N PHE A 128 -5.91 -13.10 5.79
CA PHE A 128 -4.65 -12.45 6.13
C PHE A 128 -3.74 -12.25 4.92
N ALA A 129 -3.67 -13.24 4.02
CA ALA A 129 -2.96 -13.13 2.76
C ALA A 129 -3.52 -11.99 1.89
N ARG A 130 -4.85 -11.88 1.77
CA ARG A 130 -5.52 -10.78 1.06
C ARG A 130 -5.29 -9.42 1.71
N LEU A 131 -5.28 -9.35 3.04
CA LEU A 131 -5.00 -8.11 3.75
C LEU A 131 -3.56 -7.65 3.52
N THR A 132 -2.59 -8.57 3.60
CA THR A 132 -1.18 -8.23 3.32
C THR A 132 -1.00 -7.81 1.86
N LEU A 133 -1.64 -8.53 0.93
CA LEU A 133 -1.63 -8.17 -0.48
C LEU A 133 -2.25 -6.80 -0.75
N PHE A 134 -3.38 -6.49 -0.12
CA PHE A 134 -4.03 -5.19 -0.24
C PHE A 134 -3.08 -4.04 0.10
N ARG A 135 -2.32 -4.17 1.19
CA ARG A 135 -1.35 -3.13 1.60
C ARG A 135 -0.29 -2.92 0.51
N PHE A 136 0.22 -4.00 -0.07
CA PHE A 136 1.21 -3.90 -1.14
C PHE A 136 0.63 -3.35 -2.45
N VAL A 137 -0.64 -3.60 -2.75
CA VAL A 137 -1.33 -3.01 -3.91
C VAL A 137 -1.55 -1.52 -3.73
N GLU A 138 -2.01 -1.07 -2.55
CA GLU A 138 -2.21 0.37 -2.28
C GLU A 138 -0.89 1.16 -2.24
N LEU A 139 0.24 0.49 -1.95
CA LEU A 139 1.59 1.04 -2.07
C LEU A 139 2.18 0.95 -3.49
N GLU A 140 1.41 0.43 -4.46
CA GLU A 140 1.83 0.21 -5.84
C GLU A 140 3.06 -0.71 -6.00
N ILE A 141 3.30 -1.54 -4.98
CA ILE A 141 4.41 -2.52 -4.96
C ILE A 141 4.07 -3.73 -5.82
N VAL A 142 2.81 -4.16 -5.75
CA VAL A 142 2.32 -5.38 -6.36
C VAL A 142 1.11 -5.07 -7.24
N GLU A 143 1.06 -5.73 -8.38
CA GLU A 143 -0.12 -5.83 -9.24
C GLU A 143 -0.62 -7.28 -9.26
N CYS A 144 -1.93 -7.47 -9.49
CA CYS A 144 -2.57 -8.77 -9.49
C CYS A 144 -3.27 -9.04 -10.82
N TRP A 145 -3.05 -10.22 -11.37
CA TRP A 145 -3.60 -10.60 -12.67
C TRP A 145 -4.34 -11.95 -12.62
N PRO A 146 -5.40 -12.15 -13.42
CA PRO A 146 -6.03 -13.45 -13.55
C PRO A 146 -5.07 -14.47 -14.18
N PRO A 147 -5.24 -15.78 -13.88
CA PRO A 147 -4.47 -16.82 -14.52
C PRO A 147 -4.68 -16.77 -16.05
N GLY A 148 -3.58 -16.66 -16.80
CA GLY A 148 -3.58 -16.47 -18.26
C GLY A 148 -3.33 -15.03 -18.74
N GLY A 149 -3.35 -14.02 -17.85
CA GLY A 149 -2.95 -12.64 -18.18
C GLY A 149 -1.44 -12.47 -18.37
N SER A 150 -0.64 -13.26 -17.64
CA SER A 150 0.83 -13.19 -17.61
C SER A 150 1.48 -13.46 -18.99
N GLU A 151 0.93 -14.39 -19.78
CA GLU A 151 1.46 -14.70 -21.13
C GLU A 151 1.25 -13.55 -22.14
N LYS A 152 0.21 -12.73 -21.96
CA LYS A 152 -0.06 -11.57 -22.83
C LYS A 152 0.70 -10.31 -22.38
N ALA A 153 0.87 -10.10 -21.07
CA ALA A 153 1.63 -8.95 -20.55
C ALA A 153 3.14 -9.07 -20.87
N ALA A 154 3.72 -10.27 -20.75
CA ALA A 154 5.11 -10.53 -21.13
C ALA A 154 5.36 -10.37 -22.64
N ARG A 155 4.33 -10.52 -23.50
CA ARG A 155 4.40 -10.34 -24.95
C ARG A 155 3.99 -8.93 -25.43
N GLY A 156 3.50 -8.06 -24.55
CA GLY A 156 2.96 -6.74 -24.90
C GLY A 156 3.90 -5.55 -24.69
N SER A 157 5.05 -5.73 -24.04
CA SER A 157 5.95 -4.63 -23.62
C SER A 157 7.04 -4.27 -24.65
N VAL A 158 6.81 -4.54 -25.94
CA VAL A 158 7.79 -4.26 -27.00
C VAL A 158 7.08 -3.50 -28.13
N PHE A 159 7.32 -2.18 -28.17
CA PHE A 159 6.89 -1.18 -29.16
C PHE A 159 5.40 -0.82 -29.25
N LYS A 160 5.05 0.29 -28.60
CA LYS A 160 4.29 1.35 -29.31
C LYS A 160 4.98 2.69 -29.13
N ARG A 161 5.95 2.90 -30.02
CA ARG A 161 6.68 4.13 -30.30
C ARG A 161 5.78 5.36 -30.19
N LEU A 162 6.27 6.33 -29.43
CA LEU A 162 6.06 7.76 -29.60
C LEU A 162 6.12 8.09 -31.11
N GLY A 163 5.01 8.56 -31.67
CA GLY A 163 4.91 8.80 -33.11
C GLY A 163 3.53 9.26 -33.54
N ARG A 164 2.99 10.28 -32.88
CA ARG A 164 1.91 11.12 -33.44
C ARG A 164 2.20 12.59 -33.16
N SER A 165 2.95 13.17 -34.09
CA SER A 165 2.78 14.52 -34.66
C SER A 165 2.28 15.63 -33.73
N ILE A 166 3.22 16.46 -33.28
CA ILE A 166 2.99 17.89 -33.06
C ILE A 166 2.71 18.51 -34.44
N GLY A 167 1.59 19.21 -34.57
CA GLY A 167 1.38 20.16 -35.66
C GLY A 167 1.72 21.58 -35.18
N ILE A 168 2.20 22.42 -36.11
CA ILE A 168 1.89 23.86 -36.31
C ILE A 168 2.93 24.46 -37.27
N GLY A 169 2.44 25.19 -38.29
CA GLY A 169 3.10 26.40 -38.79
C GLY A 169 3.46 26.44 -40.28
N GLU A 170 2.54 26.95 -41.11
CA GLU A 170 2.75 28.15 -41.94
C GLU A 170 1.47 29.00 -41.89
#